data_AF-A0A3M9XSI0-F1
#
_entry.id   AF-A0A3M9XSI0-F1
#
_cell.length_a   1.000
_cell.length_b   1.000
_cell.length_c   1.000
_cell.angle_alpha   90.00
_cell.angle_beta   90.00
_cell.angle_gamma   90.00
#
_symmetry.space_group_name_H-M   'P 1'
#
loop_
_entity.id
_entity.type
_entity.pdbx_description
1 polymer ?
#
loop_
_entity_poly.entity_id
_entity_poly.type
_entity_poly.pdbx_seq_one_letter_code
_entity_poly.pdbx_strand_id
1 'polypeptide(L)'
;MTTQYATFSAADYLDDEEVIAEYLSAAAEDENPDVLLSALAEVAKARGMSQVAAASGLGRESLYKALAPGAKPRYSTISAVMRALNVKFAVAPVIAVSHKVATKPKTGRFSKPATRRKTAVQEKCA
;
A
#
# COMPACT_ATOMS: atom_id res chain seq x y z
N MET A 1 45.26 -10.62 -3.03
CA MET A 1 44.05 -11.24 -2.44
C MET A 1 42.86 -10.76 -3.23
N THR A 2 42.22 -11.63 -4.00
CA THR A 2 41.02 -11.30 -4.79
C THR A 2 39.81 -11.57 -3.92
N THR A 3 39.31 -10.53 -3.25
CA THR A 3 38.08 -10.63 -2.44
C THR A 3 36.88 -10.70 -3.39
N GLN A 4 36.11 -11.78 -3.32
CA GLN A 4 34.85 -11.93 -4.05
C GLN A 4 33.72 -11.34 -3.21
N TYR A 5 32.92 -10.46 -3.81
CA TYR A 5 31.74 -9.86 -3.19
C TYR A 5 30.48 -10.36 -3.92
N ALA A 6 29.43 -10.66 -3.16
CA ALA A 6 28.11 -10.96 -3.73
C ALA A 6 27.45 -9.67 -4.23
N THR A 7 26.65 -9.77 -5.28
CA THR A 7 25.84 -8.65 -5.79
C THR A 7 24.73 -8.33 -4.79
N PHE A 8 24.73 -7.12 -4.25
CA PHE A 8 23.68 -6.67 -3.33
C PHE A 8 22.37 -6.40 -4.09
N SER A 9 21.26 -6.91 -3.58
CA SER A 9 19.90 -6.69 -4.10
C SER A 9 18.97 -6.35 -2.94
N ALA A 10 18.32 -5.19 -3.00
CA ALA A 10 17.40 -4.74 -1.94
C ALA A 10 16.17 -5.66 -1.81
N ALA A 11 15.75 -6.29 -2.92
CA ALA A 11 14.61 -7.22 -2.96
C ALA A 11 14.76 -8.40 -1.98
N ASP A 12 15.98 -8.80 -1.65
CA ASP A 12 16.26 -9.96 -0.78
C ASP A 12 15.99 -9.67 0.71
N TYR A 13 15.73 -8.41 1.07
CA TYR A 13 15.51 -7.97 2.45
C TYR A 13 14.13 -7.33 2.66
N LEU A 14 13.25 -7.39 1.66
CA LEU A 14 11.93 -6.76 1.63
C LEU A 14 10.81 -7.76 1.93
N ASP A 15 10.95 -8.50 3.05
CA ASP A 15 10.02 -9.55 3.47
C ASP A 15 8.89 -9.04 4.38
N ASP A 16 9.14 -7.97 5.13
CA ASP A 16 8.21 -7.39 6.10
C ASP A 16 7.45 -6.18 5.53
N GLU A 17 6.15 -6.10 5.82
CA GLU A 17 5.30 -5.00 5.32
C GLU A 17 5.70 -3.63 5.88
N GLU A 18 6.17 -3.59 7.12
CA GLU A 18 6.67 -2.37 7.76
C GLU A 18 7.96 -1.88 7.08
N VAL A 19 8.89 -2.79 6.79
CA VAL A 19 10.15 -2.48 6.09
C VAL A 19 9.88 -1.97 4.67
N ILE A 20 8.95 -2.58 3.95
CA ILE A 20 8.53 -2.12 2.62
C ILE A 20 7.97 -0.69 2.69
N ALA A 21 7.15 -0.40 3.70
CA ALA A 21 6.54 0.92 3.87
C ALA A 21 7.60 1.99 4.19
N GLU A 22 8.55 1.69 5.08
CA GLU A 22 9.66 2.61 5.40
C GLU A 22 10.57 2.82 4.19
N TYR A 23 10.91 1.76 3.47
CA TYR A 23 11.74 1.82 2.28
C TYR A 23 11.11 2.69 1.18
N LEU A 24 9.82 2.50 0.90
CA LEU A 24 9.09 3.32 -0.07
C LEU A 24 8.90 4.77 0.40
N SER A 25 8.76 4.99 1.70
CA SER A 25 8.66 6.34 2.27
C SER A 25 9.97 7.10 2.09
N ALA A 26 11.10 6.47 2.42
CA ALA A 26 12.43 7.03 2.21
C ALA A 26 12.68 7.34 0.71
N ALA A 27 12.29 6.42 -0.18
CA ALA A 27 12.40 6.64 -1.63
C ALA A 27 11.50 7.76 -2.16
N ALA A 28 10.38 8.05 -1.49
CA ALA A 28 9.46 9.12 -1.86
C ALA A 28 9.89 10.51 -1.34
N GLU A 29 10.84 10.57 -0.41
CA GLU A 29 11.42 11.84 0.08
C GLU A 29 12.45 12.43 -0.89
N ASP A 30 12.99 11.62 -1.80
CA ASP A 30 13.93 12.08 -2.83
C ASP A 30 13.23 12.96 -3.87
N GLU A 31 13.93 13.98 -4.37
CA GLU A 31 13.41 14.87 -5.42
C GLU A 31 13.30 14.16 -6.78
N ASN A 32 14.05 13.08 -6.97
CA ASN A 32 14.08 12.34 -8.22
C ASN A 32 12.98 11.25 -8.26
N PRO A 33 12.00 11.34 -9.19
CA PRO A 33 10.94 10.33 -9.32
C PRO A 33 11.48 8.94 -9.72
N ASP A 34 12.64 8.86 -10.37
CA ASP A 34 13.24 7.58 -10.75
C ASP A 34 13.64 6.72 -9.55
N VAL A 35 13.95 7.36 -8.41
CA VAL A 35 14.29 6.66 -7.15
C VAL A 35 13.08 5.91 -6.63
N LEU A 36 11.92 6.57 -6.57
CA LEU A 36 10.65 5.95 -6.18
C LEU A 36 10.25 4.82 -7.14
N LEU A 37 10.42 5.02 -8.45
CA LEU A 37 10.13 3.98 -9.45
C LEU A 37 11.01 2.75 -9.28
N SER A 38 12.31 2.96 -9.06
CA SER A 38 13.27 1.88 -8.82
C SER A 38 12.95 1.14 -7.52
N ALA A 39 12.57 1.85 -6.46
CA ALA A 39 12.13 1.23 -5.22
C ALA A 39 10.86 0.37 -5.40
N LEU A 40 9.87 0.88 -6.14
CA LEU A 40 8.66 0.10 -6.48
C LEU A 40 8.99 -1.14 -7.32
N ALA A 41 9.96 -1.05 -8.23
CA ALA A 41 10.43 -2.19 -9.01
C ALA A 41 11.04 -3.28 -8.13
N GLU A 42 11.88 -2.91 -7.17
CA GLU A 42 12.51 -3.89 -6.26
C GLU A 42 11.49 -4.52 -5.30
N VAL A 43 10.56 -3.75 -4.76
CA VAL A 43 9.47 -4.29 -3.93
C VAL A 43 8.57 -5.24 -4.76
N ALA A 44 8.26 -4.87 -6.00
CA ALA A 44 7.48 -5.73 -6.90
C ALA A 44 8.23 -7.02 -7.27
N LYS A 45 9.56 -6.97 -7.35
CA LYS A 45 10.42 -8.13 -7.58
C LYS A 45 10.45 -9.05 -6.35
N ALA A 46 10.57 -8.50 -5.15
CA ALA A 46 10.54 -9.24 -3.88
C ALA A 46 9.22 -10.02 -3.71
N ARG A 47 8.07 -9.36 -3.95
CA ARG A 47 6.74 -9.99 -3.91
C ARG A 47 6.45 -10.94 -5.08
N GLY A 48 7.19 -10.80 -6.18
CA GLY A 48 7.02 -11.55 -7.42
C GLY A 48 6.18 -10.80 -8.46
N MET A 49 6.84 -10.43 -9.57
CA MET A 49 6.27 -9.59 -10.63
C MET A 49 4.95 -10.10 -11.23
N SER A 50 4.81 -11.43 -11.37
CA SER A 50 3.60 -12.04 -11.92
C SER A 50 2.38 -11.86 -11.00
N GLN A 51 2.58 -11.94 -9.68
CA GLN A 51 1.50 -11.75 -8.72
C GLN A 51 1.06 -10.28 -8.69
N VAL A 52 2.02 -9.36 -8.70
CA VAL A 52 1.76 -7.90 -8.73
C VAL A 52 1.03 -7.49 -10.00
N ALA A 53 1.43 -8.01 -11.16
CA ALA A 53 0.74 -7.76 -12.43
C ALA A 53 -0.74 -8.21 -12.38
N ALA A 54 -0.98 -9.43 -11.89
CA ALA A 54 -2.34 -9.94 -11.73
C ALA A 54 -3.19 -9.12 -10.75
N ALA A 55 -2.63 -8.76 -9.59
CA ALA A 55 -3.32 -7.98 -8.57
C ALA A 55 -3.57 -6.51 -8.96
N SER A 56 -2.66 -5.90 -9.74
CA SER A 56 -2.80 -4.52 -10.24
C SER A 56 -3.69 -4.41 -11.48
N GLY A 57 -4.03 -5.54 -12.13
CA GLY A 57 -4.77 -5.54 -13.39
C GLY A 57 -3.93 -5.04 -14.58
N LEU A 58 -2.61 -5.01 -14.44
CA LEU A 58 -1.67 -4.61 -15.49
C LEU A 58 -1.07 -5.84 -16.17
N GLY A 59 -0.83 -5.77 -17.47
CA GLY A 59 -0.04 -6.80 -18.16
C GLY A 59 1.42 -6.78 -17.67
N ARG A 60 2.07 -7.95 -17.62
CA ARG A 60 3.49 -8.08 -17.20
C ARG A 60 4.42 -7.12 -17.93
N GLU A 61 4.29 -7.01 -19.26
CA GLU A 61 5.08 -6.06 -20.06
C GLU A 61 4.80 -4.60 -19.72
N SER A 62 3.54 -4.27 -19.43
CA SER A 62 3.14 -2.92 -19.05
C SER A 62 3.71 -2.55 -17.69
N LEU A 63 3.73 -3.49 -16.75
CA LEU A 63 4.33 -3.30 -15.43
C LEU A 63 5.84 -3.05 -15.54
N TYR A 64 6.57 -3.86 -16.32
CA TYR A 64 8.00 -3.66 -16.56
C TYR A 64 8.30 -2.30 -17.20
N LYS A 65 7.50 -1.86 -18.19
CA LYS A 65 7.68 -0.56 -18.83
C LYS A 65 7.31 0.61 -17.92
N ALA A 66 6.31 0.42 -17.05
CA ALA A 66 5.86 1.46 -16.13
C ALA A 66 6.85 1.70 -14.97
N LEU A 67 7.62 0.68 -14.60
CA LEU A 67 8.62 0.71 -13.52
C LEU A 67 10.06 0.83 -14.04
N ALA A 68 10.25 1.00 -15.35
CA ALA A 68 11.58 1.20 -15.93
C ALA A 68 12.15 2.58 -15.54
N PRO A 69 13.47 2.73 -15.41
CA PRO A 69 14.09 4.03 -15.18
C PRO A 69 13.76 4.99 -16.34
N GLY A 70 13.40 6.22 -16.01
CA GLY A 70 12.96 7.24 -16.96
C GLY A 70 11.52 7.08 -17.45
N ALA A 71 10.77 6.09 -16.94
CA ALA A 71 9.36 5.95 -17.25
C ALA A 71 8.54 7.08 -16.60
N LYS A 72 7.47 7.50 -17.28
CA LYS A 72 6.51 8.48 -16.77
C LYS A 72 5.14 7.83 -16.58
N PRO A 73 4.99 6.93 -15.59
CA PRO A 73 3.71 6.28 -15.37
C PRO A 73 2.66 7.30 -14.91
N ARG A 74 1.41 7.07 -15.32
CA ARG A 74 0.29 7.86 -14.81
C ARG A 74 0.03 7.48 -13.36
N TYR A 75 -0.52 8.42 -12.59
CA TYR A 75 -0.92 8.17 -11.21
C TYR A 75 -1.84 6.94 -11.05
N SER A 76 -2.75 6.72 -12.01
CA SER A 76 -3.62 5.53 -12.01
C SER A 76 -2.82 4.21 -11.94
N THR A 77 -1.71 4.13 -12.68
CA THR A 77 -0.83 2.97 -12.71
C THR A 77 -0.10 2.82 -11.38
N ILE A 78 0.46 3.92 -10.86
CA ILE A 78 1.16 3.93 -9.56
C ILE A 78 0.21 3.47 -8.44
N SER A 79 -1.00 4.02 -8.38
CA SER A 79 -2.01 3.67 -7.38
C SER A 79 -2.44 2.20 -7.47
N ALA A 80 -2.52 1.63 -8.68
CA ALA A 80 -2.85 0.23 -8.89
C ALA A 80 -1.73 -0.70 -8.39
N VAL A 81 -0.47 -0.34 -8.68
CA VAL A 81 0.70 -1.09 -8.19
C VAL A 81 0.79 -1.04 -6.67
N MET A 82 0.59 0.13 -6.06
CA MET A 82 0.61 0.26 -4.60
C MET A 82 -0.47 -0.57 -3.92
N ARG A 83 -1.69 -0.58 -4.48
CA ARG A 83 -2.77 -1.43 -3.98
C ARG A 83 -2.42 -2.91 -4.10
N ALA A 84 -1.76 -3.32 -5.18
CA ALA A 84 -1.28 -4.70 -5.34
C ALA A 84 -0.20 -5.08 -4.33
N LEU A 85 0.60 -4.11 -3.89
CA LEU A 85 1.63 -4.24 -2.87
C LEU A 85 1.13 -4.03 -1.43
N ASN A 86 -0.19 -3.81 -1.25
CA ASN A 86 -0.84 -3.53 0.03
C ASN A 86 -0.29 -2.29 0.78
N VAL A 87 0.26 -1.31 0.05
CA VAL A 87 0.79 -0.05 0.57
C VAL A 87 -0.08 1.13 0.14
N LYS A 88 -0.01 2.24 0.90
CA LYS A 88 -0.77 3.46 0.66
C LYS A 88 0.13 4.69 0.78
N PHE A 89 -0.15 5.71 -0.02
CA PHE A 89 0.45 7.03 0.21
C PHE A 89 -0.17 7.72 1.43
N ALA A 90 0.67 8.34 2.24
CA ALA A 90 0.27 9.24 3.30
C ALA A 90 0.65 10.67 2.92
N VAL A 91 -0.29 11.61 3.04
CA VAL A 91 0.00 13.04 2.85
C VAL A 91 0.34 13.61 4.22
N ALA A 92 1.58 14.03 4.38
CA ALA A 92 2.07 14.72 5.57
C ALA A 92 2.37 16.20 5.23
N PRO A 93 2.21 17.13 6.18
CA PRO A 93 2.70 18.48 6.00
C PRO A 93 4.23 18.47 5.92
N VAL A 94 4.79 19.13 4.91
CA VAL A 94 6.26 19.33 4.75
C VAL A 94 6.80 20.36 5.76
N ILE A 95 5.89 21.07 6.44
CA ILE A 95 6.24 22.00 7.52
C ILE A 95 6.28 21.18 8.81
N ALA A 96 7.38 21.29 9.56
CA ALA A 96 7.50 20.79 10.93
C ALA A 96 6.50 21.54 11.83
N VAL A 97 5.23 21.16 11.77
CA VAL A 97 4.26 21.64 12.73
C VAL A 97 4.48 20.82 14.00
N SER A 98 5.11 21.43 15.01
CA SER A 98 5.23 20.88 16.38
C SER A 98 3.88 20.67 17.09
N HIS A 99 2.77 20.56 16.36
CA HIS A 99 1.49 20.20 16.94
C HIS A 99 1.46 18.68 17.11
N LYS A 100 1.53 18.24 18.38
CA LYS A 100 1.10 16.91 18.80
C LYS A 100 -0.30 16.63 18.23
N VAL A 101 -0.38 15.94 17.10
CA VAL A 101 -1.63 15.30 16.68
C VAL A 101 -1.80 14.09 17.59
N ALA A 102 -2.47 14.29 18.72
CA ALA A 102 -3.07 13.21 19.47
C ALA A 102 -4.17 12.60 18.59
N THR A 103 -3.84 11.59 17.80
CA THR A 103 -4.84 10.72 17.17
C THR A 103 -5.54 9.94 18.29
N LYS A 104 -6.67 10.46 18.76
CA LYS A 104 -7.55 9.75 19.69
C LYS A 104 -7.95 8.39 19.08
N PRO A 105 -7.98 7.30 19.87
CA PRO A 105 -8.48 6.02 19.39
C PRO A 105 -9.97 6.15 19.08
N LYS A 106 -10.38 5.80 17.85
CA LYS A 106 -11.80 5.61 17.55
C LYS A 106 -12.28 4.29 18.17
N THR A 107 -12.45 4.27 19.50
CA THR A 107 -13.32 3.30 20.16
C THR A 107 -14.76 3.70 19.93
N GLY A 108 -15.28 3.38 18.73
CA GLY A 108 -16.67 3.53 18.35
C GLY A 108 -17.41 2.21 18.56
N ARG A 109 -18.02 2.09 19.75
CA ARG A 109 -18.96 1.06 20.18
C ARG A 109 -20.05 0.84 19.11
N PHE A 110 -19.97 -0.25 18.34
CA PHE A 110 -21.13 -0.74 17.58
C PHE A 110 -22.18 -1.27 18.57
N SER A 111 -23.09 -0.39 18.99
CA SER A 111 -24.29 -0.78 19.73
C SER A 111 -25.21 -1.57 18.80
N LYS A 112 -25.40 -2.86 19.08
CA LYS A 112 -26.43 -3.72 18.47
C LYS A 112 -27.80 -3.07 18.68
N PRO A 113 -28.63 -2.88 17.64
CA PRO A 113 -30.04 -2.58 17.86
C PRO A 113 -30.79 -3.88 18.23
N ALA A 114 -31.16 -3.99 19.49
CA ALA A 114 -32.18 -4.90 19.98
C ALA A 114 -33.52 -4.19 19.94
N THR A 115 -34.51 -4.72 19.21
CA THR A 115 -35.97 -4.61 19.43
C THR A 115 -36.68 -5.11 18.16
N ARG A 116 -37.82 -5.81 18.14
CA ARG A 116 -38.65 -6.47 19.15
C ARG A 116 -39.64 -7.30 18.33
N ARG A 117 -39.86 -8.56 18.71
CA ARG A 117 -40.93 -9.42 18.17
C ARG A 117 -42.27 -8.70 18.34
N LYS A 118 -43.06 -8.55 17.28
CA LYS A 118 -44.51 -8.37 17.36
C LYS A 118 -45.17 -9.71 17.06
N THR A 119 -45.44 -10.47 18.11
CA THR A 119 -46.43 -11.55 18.12
C THR A 119 -47.62 -11.03 18.92
N ALA A 120 -48.79 -10.97 18.28
CA ALA A 120 -50.15 -10.92 18.83
C ALA A 120 -51.05 -10.76 17.59
N VAL A 121 -51.73 -11.79 17.06
CA VAL A 121 -52.87 -12.49 17.67
C VAL A 121 -53.82 -11.48 18.32
N GLN A 122 -54.83 -11.07 17.58
CA GLN A 122 -56.11 -10.71 18.16
C GLN A 122 -57.22 -11.54 17.49
N GLU A 123 -57.91 -12.19 18.40
CA GLU A 123 -59.07 -13.05 18.30
C GLU A 123 -60.31 -12.19 18.58
N LYS A 124 -61.48 -12.56 18.02
CA LYS A 124 -62.85 -12.07 18.32
C LYS A 124 -63.21 -10.68 17.75
N CYS A 125 -64.41 -10.41 17.22
CA CYS A 125 -65.74 -10.97 17.49
C CYS A 125 -66.74 -10.49 16.41
N ALA A 126 -67.85 -11.23 16.27
CA ALA A 126 -69.12 -10.93 15.59
C ALA A 126 -69.19 -11.14 14.06
#